data_AF-A0A7Z9QWN1-F1
#
_entry.id   AF-A0A7Z9QWN1-F1
#
_cell.length_a   1.000
_cell.length_b   1.000
_cell.length_c   1.000
_cell.angle_alpha   90.00
_cell.angle_beta   90.00
_cell.angle_gamma   90.00
#
_symmetry.space_group_name_H-M   'P 1'
#
loop_
_entity.id
_entity.type
_entity.pdbx_description
1 polymer ?
#
loop_
_entity_poly.entity_id
_entity_poly.type
_entity_poly.pdbx_seq_one_letter_code
_entity_poly.pdbx_strand_id
1 'polypeptide(L)' 'MGYCAPVGSLKPNGYGLYDMSGNVWEWCQGSYDTDITSSDHNSRVLRGGSWDSYAVACV' A
#
# COMPACT_ATOMS: atom_id res chain seq x y z
N MET A 1 -4.37 13.86 15.16
CA MET A 1 -3.26 13.76 14.18
C MET A 1 -2.66 12.37 14.33
N GLY A 2 -2.84 11.50 13.33
CA GLY A 2 -2.18 10.20 13.28
C GLY A 2 -0.75 10.34 12.74
N TYR A 3 0.10 9.35 12.98
CA TYR A 3 1.45 9.27 12.44
C TYR A 3 1.80 7.80 12.20
N CYS A 4 2.82 7.56 11.36
CA CYS A 4 3.30 6.21 11.10
C CYS A 4 3.76 5.54 12.42
N ALA A 5 3.42 4.26 12.57
CA ALA A 5 3.87 3.47 13.70
C ALA A 5 5.25 2.85 13.37
N PRO A 6 6.07 2.51 14.38
CA PRO A 6 7.24 1.65 14.16
C PRO A 6 6.85 0.38 13.40
N VAL A 7 7.69 -0.07 12.48
CA VAL A 7 7.42 -1.29 11.69
C VAL A 7 7.20 -2.48 12.63
N GLY A 8 6.19 -3.29 12.32
CA GLY A 8 5.81 -4.44 13.14
C GLY A 8 4.82 -4.13 14.28
N SER A 9 4.31 -2.90 14.35
CA SER A 9 3.34 -2.51 15.38
C SER A 9 1.95 -3.10 15.12
N LEU A 10 1.59 -3.39 13.86
CA LEU A 10 0.33 -4.01 13.50
C LEU A 10 0.41 -5.54 13.54
N LYS A 11 -0.73 -6.23 13.64
CA LYS A 11 -0.75 -7.70 13.69
C LYS A 11 -0.23 -8.28 12.35
N PRO A 12 0.64 -9.31 12.37
CA PRO A 12 1.08 -9.95 11.14
C PRO A 12 -0.03 -10.80 10.51
N ASN A 13 0.04 -10.95 9.18
CA ASN A 13 -0.79 -11.92 8.46
C ASN A 13 -0.25 -13.36 8.60
N GLY A 14 -0.92 -14.34 8.00
CA GLY A 14 -0.52 -15.76 8.06
C GLY A 14 0.84 -16.09 7.43
N TYR A 15 1.44 -15.14 6.69
CA TYR A 15 2.77 -15.26 6.11
C TYR A 15 3.87 -14.62 6.98
N GLY A 16 3.51 -14.07 8.14
CA GLY A 16 4.44 -13.37 9.03
C GLY A 16 4.81 -11.96 8.55
N LEU A 17 4.06 -11.41 7.58
CA LEU A 17 4.25 -10.04 7.10
C LEU A 17 3.43 -9.07 7.95
N TYR A 18 4.06 -7.97 8.34
CA TYR A 18 3.48 -6.91 9.15
C TYR A 18 3.12 -5.71 8.28
N ASP A 19 2.24 -4.84 8.79
CA ASP A 19 1.90 -3.55 8.20
C ASP A 19 1.37 -3.57 6.75
N MET A 20 0.99 -4.73 6.23
CA MET A 20 0.44 -4.89 4.87
C MET A 20 -0.91 -4.19 4.65
N SER A 21 -1.58 -3.76 5.73
CA SER A 21 -2.86 -3.06 5.75
C SER A 21 -2.79 -1.89 6.74
N GLY A 22 -2.25 -0.75 6.31
CA GLY A 22 -2.06 0.45 7.11
C GLY A 22 -0.59 0.88 7.19
N ASN A 23 -0.27 1.68 8.19
CA ASN A 23 1.03 2.35 8.34
C ASN A 23 1.34 3.32 7.17
N VAL A 24 1.83 2.82 6.03
CA VAL A 24 2.18 3.61 4.85
C VAL A 24 1.81 2.90 3.56
N TRP A 25 1.52 3.69 2.51
CA TRP A 25 1.37 3.16 1.16
C TRP A 25 2.67 2.57 0.66
N GLU A 26 2.58 1.42 -0.02
CA GLU A 26 3.72 0.71 -0.57
C GLU A 26 3.75 0.82 -2.09
N TRP A 27 4.86 1.33 -2.64
CA TRP A 27 5.09 1.41 -4.09
C TRP A 27 5.21 0.01 -4.70
N CYS A 28 4.44 -0.23 -5.76
CA CYS A 28 4.51 -1.43 -6.57
C CYS A 28 5.09 -1.13 -7.94
N GLN A 29 5.76 -2.12 -8.54
CA GLN A 29 6.34 -2.01 -9.88
C GLN A 29 5.26 -1.84 -10.98
N GLY A 30 4.02 -2.26 -10.71
CA GLY A 30 2.91 -2.18 -11.66
C GLY A 30 2.59 -0.74 -12.08
N SER A 31 2.27 -0.57 -13.37
CA SER A 31 1.65 0.66 -13.88
C SER A 31 0.20 0.74 -13.38
N TYR A 32 -0.29 1.95 -13.13
CA TYR A 32 -1.72 2.17 -12.92
C TYR A 32 -2.52 2.01 -14.22
N ASP A 33 -1.84 2.15 -15.37
CA ASP A 33 -2.50 2.01 -16.67
C ASP A 33 -3.08 0.59 -16.84
N THR A 34 -4.36 0.53 -17.19
CA THR A 34 -5.08 -0.70 -17.50
C THR A 34 -4.78 -1.18 -18.91
N ASP A 35 -4.33 -0.28 -19.79
CA ASP A 35 -3.92 -0.61 -21.14
C ASP A 35 -2.46 -1.07 -21.12
N ILE A 36 -2.26 -2.37 -21.23
CA ILE A 36 -0.94 -3.02 -21.18
C ILE A 36 -0.06 -2.57 -22.37
N THR A 37 -0.68 -1.99 -23.40
CA THR A 37 0.00 -1.47 -24.59
C THR A 37 0.54 -0.05 -24.40
N SER A 38 0.11 0.64 -23.35
CA SER A 38 0.60 1.97 -23.01
C SER A 38 2.07 1.90 -22.58
N SER A 39 2.91 2.71 -23.23
CA SER A 39 4.29 2.92 -22.81
C SER A 39 4.40 3.97 -21.70
N ASP A 40 3.28 4.60 -21.32
CA ASP A 40 3.27 5.68 -20.34
C ASP A 40 3.23 5.12 -18.92
N HIS A 41 4.43 5.00 -18.37
CA HIS A 41 4.71 4.34 -17.11
C HIS A 41 4.89 5.34 -15.96
N ASN A 42 4.40 6.58 -16.12
CA ASN A 42 4.57 7.64 -15.14
C ASN A 42 3.69 7.47 -13.89
N SER A 43 2.65 6.66 -13.95
CA SER A 43 1.77 6.35 -12.82
C SER A 43 2.05 4.95 -12.27
N ARG A 44 2.52 4.86 -11.02
CA ARG A 44 2.78 3.59 -10.33
C ARG A 44 1.69 3.27 -9.33
N VAL A 45 1.43 1.98 -9.15
CA VAL A 45 0.43 1.49 -8.20
C VAL A 45 0.97 1.61 -6.77
N LEU A 46 0.13 2.11 -5.87
CA LEU A 46 0.31 2.05 -4.43
C LEU A 46 -0.64 1.00 -3.83
N ARG A 47 -0.20 0.24 -2.82
CA ARG A 47 -1.02 -0.75 -2.10
C ARG A 47 -0.88 -0.62 -0.58
N GLY A 48 -1.82 -1.20 0.16
CA GLY A 48 -1.74 -1.36 1.62
C GLY A 48 -2.39 -0.24 2.44
N GLY A 49 -2.64 0.94 1.88
CA GLY A 49 -3.21 2.06 2.64
C GLY A 49 -2.20 2.71 3.60
N SER A 50 -2.63 3.73 4.35
CA SER A 50 -1.76 4.45 5.29
C SER A 50 -2.51 4.85 6.57
N TRP A 51 -1.80 5.43 7.54
CA TRP A 51 -2.39 5.91 8.80
C TRP A 51 -3.53 6.94 8.63
N ASP A 52 -3.62 7.62 7.50
CA ASP A 52 -4.67 8.59 7.18
C ASP A 52 -5.73 8.04 6.21
N SER A 53 -5.63 6.75 5.86
CA SER A 53 -6.55 6.12 4.93
C SER A 53 -7.80 5.59 5.65
N TYR A 54 -8.97 5.77 5.03
CA TYR A 54 -10.17 5.06 5.45
C TYR A 54 -9.94 3.54 5.35
N ALA A 55 -10.52 2.76 6.27
CA ALA A 55 -10.32 1.31 6.32
C ALA A 55 -10.62 0.59 4.98
N VAL A 56 -11.50 1.16 4.16
CA VAL A 56 -11.83 0.64 2.81
C VAL A 56 -10.66 0.68 1.83
N ALA A 57 -9.65 1.52 2.08
CA ALA A 57 -8.46 1.66 1.23
C ALA A 57 -7.28 0.79 1.69
N CYS A 58 -7.40 0.11 2.85
CA CYS A 58 -6.34 -0.75 3.42
C CYS A 58 -6.54 -2.25 3.10
N VAL A 59 -7.25 -2.58 2.02
CA VAL A 59 -7.62 -3.96 1.63
C VAL A 59 -6.60 -4.61 0.72
#